data_AF-A0A0X3TD78-F1
#
_entry.id   AF-A0A0X3TD78-F1
#
_cell.length_a   1.000
_cell.length_b   1.000
_cell.length_c   1.000
_cell.angle_alpha   90.00
_cell.angle_beta   90.00
_cell.angle_gamma   90.00
#
_symmetry.space_group_name_H-M   'P 1'
#
loop_
_entity.id
_entity.type
_entity.pdbx_description
1 polymer ?
#
loop_
_entity_poly.entity_id
_entity_poly.type
_entity_poly.pdbx_seq_one_letter_code
_entity_poly.pdbx_strand_id
1 'polypeptide(L)'
;MDKTEITPSLRYFFKKMETRAEALRTEVEVQAQQGQPVPFDRLEQFVRAIMSQNIFIYTVGLNGKPESTILTKAMFSINKVVRLYYSVSLDDRRQGFIRIRPDSRLQLILVERLHGYRPKPEVLYASYDECHVIRYFVNWLMRRIDWDKTKIHNLELYKKFVEQERKELEEAIARDEEERKEEELQQTLHKHFKGSKHKIPASRLTR
;
A
#
# COMPACT_ATOMS: atom_id res chain seq x y z
N MET A 1 35.88 -49.27 -0.33
CA MET A 1 34.53 -49.55 0.20
C MET A 1 33.55 -48.63 -0.49
N ASP A 2 32.39 -49.19 -0.83
CA ASP A 2 31.59 -48.88 -2.00
C ASP A 2 30.84 -47.53 -1.96
N LYS A 3 30.59 -46.96 -3.14
CA LYS A 3 29.96 -45.64 -3.33
C LYS A 3 28.43 -45.67 -3.33
N THR A 4 27.80 -46.70 -2.77
CA THR A 4 26.34 -46.91 -2.88
C THR A 4 25.72 -47.50 -1.63
N GLU A 5 25.43 -46.69 -0.61
CA GLU A 5 24.53 -47.13 0.49
C GLU A 5 23.56 -46.05 0.96
N ILE A 6 23.05 -45.22 0.04
CA ILE A 6 21.77 -44.54 0.28
C ILE A 6 20.70 -45.33 -0.48
N THR A 7 20.08 -46.28 0.23
CA THR A 7 18.92 -46.99 -0.31
C THR A 7 17.77 -46.01 -0.57
N PRO A 8 16.86 -46.31 -1.53
CA PRO A 8 15.69 -45.47 -1.78
C PRO A 8 14.86 -45.16 -0.52
N SER A 9 14.77 -46.13 0.40
CA SER A 9 14.10 -45.98 1.69
C SER A 9 14.80 -44.98 2.61
N LEU A 10 16.14 -45.00 2.66
CA LEU A 10 16.91 -44.00 3.41
C LEU A 10 16.76 -42.61 2.81
N ARG A 11 16.78 -42.48 1.47
CA ARG A 11 16.55 -41.21 0.78
C ARG A 11 15.15 -40.65 1.09
N TYR A 12 14.12 -41.50 1.09
CA TYR A 12 12.76 -41.11 1.45
C TYR A 12 12.67 -40.64 2.91
N PHE A 13 13.29 -41.39 3.82
CA PHE A 13 13.35 -41.05 5.24
C PHE A 13 14.04 -39.71 5.48
N PHE A 14 15.22 -39.47 4.89
CA PHE A 14 15.93 -38.20 5.03
C PHE A 14 15.14 -37.03 4.42
N LYS A 15 14.48 -37.21 3.27
CA LYS A 15 13.62 -36.17 2.68
C LYS A 15 12.43 -35.82 3.58
N LYS A 16 11.81 -36.82 4.21
CA LYS A 16 10.76 -36.61 5.23
C LYS A 16 11.30 -35.88 6.46
N MET A 17 12.52 -36.21 6.91
CA MET A 17 13.17 -35.50 8.01
C MET A 17 13.49 -34.05 7.66
N GLU A 18 14.01 -33.77 6.47
CA GLU A 18 14.26 -32.40 5.99
C GLU A 18 12.96 -31.59 5.95
N THR A 19 11.90 -32.13 5.36
CA THR A 19 10.59 -31.48 5.33
C THR A 19 10.06 -31.19 6.74
N ARG A 20 10.24 -32.12 7.69
CA ARG A 20 9.81 -31.92 9.08
C ARG A 20 10.70 -30.93 9.83
N ALA A 21 12.01 -30.96 9.62
CA ALA A 21 12.96 -30.04 10.23
C ALA A 21 12.72 -28.60 9.74
N GLU A 22 12.41 -28.43 8.46
CA GLU A 22 12.05 -27.13 7.88
C GLU A 22 10.72 -26.63 8.44
N ALA A 23 9.69 -27.47 8.52
CA ALA A 23 8.43 -27.13 9.18
C ALA A 23 8.63 -26.72 10.66
N LEU A 24 9.49 -27.42 11.39
CA LEU A 24 9.82 -27.07 12.79
C LEU A 24 10.57 -25.74 12.90
N ARG A 25 11.49 -25.42 11.97
CA ARG A 25 12.16 -24.12 11.94
C ARG A 25 11.17 -22.99 11.69
N THR A 26 10.24 -23.17 10.75
CA THR A 26 9.15 -22.22 10.51
C THR A 26 8.25 -22.08 11.74
N GLU A 27 7.90 -23.18 12.42
CA GLU A 27 7.11 -23.14 13.66
C GLU A 27 7.85 -22.37 14.78
N VAL A 28 9.17 -22.55 14.93
CA VAL A 28 10.00 -21.84 15.93
C VAL A 28 10.12 -20.36 15.59
N GLU A 29 10.30 -19.99 14.33
CA GLU A 29 10.33 -18.58 13.88
C GLU A 29 8.97 -17.90 14.12
N VAL A 30 7.87 -18.58 13.80
CA VAL A 30 6.51 -18.09 14.08
C VAL A 30 6.29 -17.95 15.59
N GLN A 31 6.76 -18.89 16.42
CA GLN A 31 6.69 -18.79 17.88
C GLN A 31 7.58 -17.68 18.45
N ALA A 32 8.76 -17.43 17.86
CA ALA A 32 9.61 -16.31 18.24
C ALA A 32 9.00 -14.94 17.88
N GLN A 33 8.13 -14.90 16.87
CA GLN A 33 7.36 -13.72 16.48
C GLN A 33 6.04 -13.59 17.26
N GLN A 34 5.55 -14.65 17.91
CA GLN A 34 4.37 -14.57 18.77
C GLN A 34 4.62 -13.58 19.92
N GLY A 35 3.76 -12.57 19.99
CA GLY A 35 3.86 -11.50 20.99
C GLY A 35 4.52 -10.21 20.49
N GLN A 36 5.11 -10.21 19.29
CA GLN A 36 5.52 -8.95 18.67
C GLN A 36 4.28 -8.13 18.24
N PRO A 37 4.37 -6.79 18.32
CA PRO A 37 3.29 -5.92 17.85
C PRO A 37 3.18 -6.02 16.32
N VAL A 38 2.00 -6.44 15.85
CA VAL A 38 1.69 -6.45 14.41
C VAL A 38 1.66 -5.01 13.89
N PRO A 39 2.38 -4.69 12.79
CA PRO A 39 2.34 -3.37 12.16
C PRO A 39 0.90 -2.95 11.82
N PHE A 40 0.55 -1.71 12.14
CA PHE A 40 -0.79 -1.15 11.88
C PHE A 40 -0.76 0.35 11.55
N ASP A 41 0.42 0.97 11.60
CA ASP A 41 0.57 2.41 11.57
C ASP A 41 0.24 2.99 10.18
N ARG A 42 0.56 2.29 9.08
CA ARG A 42 0.24 2.73 7.72
C ARG A 42 -1.26 2.66 7.49
N LEU A 43 -1.90 1.58 7.94
CA LEU A 43 -3.36 1.45 7.84
C LEU A 43 -4.06 2.55 8.66
N GLU A 44 -3.58 2.82 9.87
CA GLU A 44 -4.16 3.88 10.70
C GLU A 44 -3.97 5.28 10.08
N GLN A 45 -2.78 5.57 9.55
CA GLN A 45 -2.52 6.81 8.82
C GLN A 45 -3.43 6.97 7.60
N PHE A 46 -3.56 5.91 6.80
CA PHE A 46 -4.48 5.87 5.66
C PHE A 46 -5.92 6.17 6.09
N VAL A 47 -6.42 5.46 7.10
CA VAL A 47 -7.79 5.60 7.62
C VAL A 47 -8.03 7.02 8.13
N ARG A 48 -7.11 7.59 8.91
CA ARG A 48 -7.22 8.98 9.39
C ARG A 48 -7.22 9.99 8.23
N ALA A 49 -6.38 9.77 7.22
CA ALA A 49 -6.30 10.63 6.04
C ALA A 49 -7.61 10.62 5.24
N ILE A 50 -8.21 9.46 4.98
CA ILE A 50 -9.48 9.40 4.25
C ILE A 50 -10.67 9.88 5.09
N MET A 51 -10.63 9.70 6.42
CA MET A 51 -11.66 10.25 7.32
C MET A 51 -11.70 11.77 7.24
N SER A 52 -10.57 12.47 7.10
CA SER A 52 -10.59 13.94 7.02
C SER A 52 -11.23 14.48 5.74
N GLN A 53 -11.52 13.61 4.76
CA GLN A 53 -12.09 14.01 3.48
C GLN A 53 -13.63 13.97 3.49
N ASN A 54 -14.24 14.83 2.67
CA ASN A 54 -15.68 14.85 2.43
C ASN A 54 -16.13 13.72 1.49
N ILE A 55 -15.83 12.48 1.86
CA ILE A 55 -16.25 11.27 1.14
C ILE A 55 -17.57 10.79 1.74
N PHE A 56 -18.56 10.55 0.89
CA PHE A 56 -19.86 10.02 1.27
C PHE A 56 -19.99 8.56 0.85
N ILE A 57 -20.58 7.74 1.72
CA ILE A 57 -20.86 6.33 1.44
C ILE A 57 -22.31 5.99 1.70
N TYR A 58 -22.84 5.04 0.93
CA TYR A 58 -24.13 4.44 1.20
C TYR A 58 -24.05 3.49 2.40
N THR A 59 -24.88 3.76 3.38
CA THR A 59 -25.11 2.97 4.59
C THR A 59 -26.59 2.65 4.70
N VAL A 60 -26.95 1.58 5.41
CA VAL A 60 -28.35 1.36 5.80
C VAL A 60 -28.65 2.26 7.00
N GLY A 61 -29.58 3.19 6.84
CA GLY A 61 -29.98 4.14 7.87
C GLY A 61 -30.95 3.55 8.90
N LEU A 62 -31.35 4.39 9.86
CA LEU A 62 -32.15 3.95 11.03
C LEU A 62 -33.48 3.31 10.65
N ASN A 63 -34.09 3.76 9.56
CA ASN A 63 -35.36 3.26 9.01
C ASN A 63 -35.20 2.03 8.08
N GLY A 64 -33.97 1.53 7.90
CA GLY A 64 -33.65 0.42 7.00
C GLY A 64 -33.51 0.82 5.52
N LYS A 65 -33.61 2.11 5.18
CA LYS A 65 -33.40 2.61 3.82
C LYS A 65 -31.93 2.95 3.58
N PRO A 66 -31.44 2.87 2.33
CA PRO A 66 -30.12 3.39 1.98
C PRO A 66 -30.04 4.89 2.24
N GLU A 67 -29.02 5.32 2.96
CA GLU A 67 -28.71 6.70 3.29
C GLU A 67 -27.25 6.99 2.99
N SER A 68 -27.01 8.21 2.51
CA SER A 68 -25.67 8.68 2.18
C SER A 68 -25.06 9.40 3.38
N THR A 69 -24.04 8.77 3.96
CA THR A 69 -23.40 9.16 5.21
C THR A 69 -21.96 9.56 4.95
N ILE A 70 -21.53 10.69 5.52
CA ILE A 70 -20.13 11.11 5.44
C ILE A 70 -19.22 10.12 6.20
N LEU A 71 -18.08 9.78 5.61
CA LEU A 71 -17.16 8.76 6.12
C LEU A 71 -16.68 9.05 7.55
N THR A 72 -16.48 10.33 7.91
CA THR A 72 -16.16 10.76 9.29
C THR A 72 -17.15 10.28 10.34
N LYS A 73 -18.44 10.15 9.98
CA LYS A 73 -19.50 9.69 10.89
C LYS A 73 -19.66 8.18 10.89
N ALA A 74 -19.41 7.55 9.74
CA ALA A 74 -19.55 6.11 9.59
C ALA A 74 -18.32 5.33 10.06
N MET A 75 -17.17 5.99 10.21
CA MET A 75 -15.91 5.34 10.53
C MET A 75 -15.32 5.81 11.86
N PHE A 76 -14.66 4.90 12.55
CA PHE A 76 -13.97 5.16 13.81
C PHE A 76 -12.64 4.42 13.83
N SER A 77 -11.59 5.06 14.33
CA SER A 77 -10.27 4.46 14.51
C SER A 77 -9.75 4.77 15.91
N ILE A 78 -9.59 3.75 16.75
CA ILE A 78 -8.98 3.89 18.08
C ILE A 78 -8.22 2.64 18.45
N ASN A 79 -7.11 2.78 19.19
CA ASN A 79 -6.36 1.65 19.76
C ASN A 79 -6.05 0.54 18.74
N LYS A 80 -5.61 0.91 17.53
CA LYS A 80 -5.34 -0.01 16.41
C LYS A 80 -6.56 -0.84 15.97
N VAL A 81 -7.77 -0.32 16.18
CA VAL A 81 -9.02 -0.92 15.72
C VAL A 81 -9.77 0.10 14.88
N VAL A 82 -10.01 -0.25 13.64
CA VAL A 82 -10.83 0.53 12.70
C VAL A 82 -12.20 -0.12 12.61
N ARG A 83 -13.27 0.66 12.74
CA ARG A 83 -14.65 0.21 12.53
C ARG A 83 -15.31 1.08 11.49
N LEU A 84 -15.90 0.47 10.49
CA LEU A 84 -16.70 1.14 9.46
C LEU A 84 -18.12 0.59 9.47
N TYR A 85 -19.06 1.42 9.91
CA TYR A 85 -20.47 1.09 9.96
C TYR A 85 -21.06 1.18 8.55
N TYR A 86 -21.60 0.05 8.08
CA TYR A 86 -22.36 -0.02 6.83
C TYR A 86 -23.87 -0.13 7.09
N SER A 87 -24.27 -0.41 8.33
CA SER A 87 -25.66 -0.42 8.77
C SER A 87 -25.75 0.15 10.18
N VAL A 88 -26.48 1.24 10.33
CA VAL A 88 -26.72 1.92 11.60
C VAL A 88 -28.22 1.86 11.87
N SER A 89 -28.61 1.18 12.94
CA SER A 89 -30.00 1.05 13.36
C SER A 89 -30.09 1.18 14.87
N LEU A 90 -31.25 1.61 15.38
CA LEU A 90 -31.58 1.55 16.80
C LEU A 90 -31.82 0.10 17.26
N ASP A 91 -32.15 -0.80 16.33
CA ASP A 91 -32.23 -2.23 16.59
C ASP A 91 -30.85 -2.87 16.39
N ASP A 92 -30.23 -3.30 17.50
CA ASP A 92 -28.94 -3.99 17.51
C ASP A 92 -28.91 -5.19 16.55
N ARG A 93 -30.05 -5.82 16.27
CA ARG A 93 -30.15 -6.95 15.34
C ARG A 93 -29.88 -6.58 13.90
N ARG A 94 -29.95 -5.29 13.56
CA ARG A 94 -29.74 -4.78 12.20
C ARG A 94 -28.44 -3.99 12.06
N GLN A 95 -27.73 -3.74 13.16
CA GLN A 95 -26.47 -3.02 13.12
C GLN A 95 -25.40 -3.85 12.41
N GLY A 96 -24.55 -3.20 11.62
CA GLY A 96 -23.51 -3.87 10.84
C GLY A 96 -22.29 -2.99 10.65
N PHE A 97 -21.13 -3.55 10.93
CA PHE A 97 -19.86 -2.89 10.69
C PHE A 97 -18.77 -3.86 10.25
N ILE A 98 -17.79 -3.32 9.53
CA ILE A 98 -16.51 -3.98 9.31
C ILE A 98 -15.56 -3.54 10.42
N ARG A 99 -14.80 -4.49 10.94
CA ARG A 99 -13.73 -4.27 11.91
C ARG A 99 -12.40 -4.66 11.29
N ILE A 100 -11.43 -3.76 11.32
CA ILE A 100 -10.04 -4.06 10.97
C ILE A 100 -9.19 -3.94 12.23
N ARG A 101 -8.42 -4.99 12.56
CA ARG A 101 -7.60 -5.03 13.77
C ARG A 101 -6.37 -5.91 13.57
N PRO A 102 -5.26 -5.66 14.28
CA PRO A 102 -4.20 -6.64 14.41
C PRO A 102 -4.66 -7.81 15.29
N ASP A 103 -4.12 -8.99 15.03
CA ASP A 103 -4.26 -10.18 15.85
C ASP A 103 -2.87 -10.68 16.23
N SER A 104 -2.51 -10.49 17.50
CA SER A 104 -1.19 -10.85 18.01
C SER A 104 -0.96 -12.37 18.11
N ARG A 105 -2.02 -13.18 18.12
CA ARG A 105 -1.89 -14.64 18.18
C ARG A 105 -1.59 -15.20 16.81
N LEU A 106 -2.30 -14.71 15.80
CA LEU A 106 -2.14 -15.12 14.42
C LEU A 106 -1.03 -14.33 13.69
N GLN A 107 -0.52 -13.25 14.29
CA GLN A 107 0.43 -12.31 13.68
C GLN A 107 -0.09 -11.73 12.36
N LEU A 108 -1.41 -11.49 12.28
CA LEU A 108 -2.12 -11.05 11.08
C LEU A 108 -2.92 -9.78 11.36
N ILE A 109 -3.19 -9.01 10.31
CA ILE A 109 -4.24 -7.99 10.33
C ILE A 109 -5.50 -8.63 9.77
N LEU A 110 -6.58 -8.58 10.57
CA LEU A 110 -7.85 -9.20 10.26
C LEU A 110 -8.87 -8.14 9.84
N VAL A 111 -9.60 -8.42 8.77
CA VAL A 111 -10.81 -7.69 8.36
C VAL A 111 -12.01 -8.59 8.62
N GLU A 112 -12.88 -8.18 9.52
CA GLU A 112 -14.00 -8.96 10.02
C GLU A 112 -15.32 -8.24 9.75
N ARG A 113 -16.36 -8.99 9.42
CA ARG A 113 -17.75 -8.52 9.39
C ARG A 113 -18.43 -8.87 10.71
N LEU A 114 -19.12 -7.89 11.28
CA LEU A 114 -19.97 -8.07 12.45
C LEU A 114 -21.35 -7.53 12.12
N HIS A 115 -22.38 -8.37 12.27
CA HIS A 115 -23.76 -8.00 11.96
C HIS A 115 -24.76 -8.62 12.93
N GLY A 116 -25.66 -7.79 13.45
CA GLY A 116 -26.72 -8.18 14.36
C GLY A 116 -26.34 -8.21 15.84
N TYR A 117 -27.25 -8.76 16.65
CA TYR A 117 -27.12 -8.78 18.11
C TYR A 117 -26.13 -9.85 18.56
N ARG A 118 -25.12 -9.46 19.35
CA ARG A 118 -23.98 -10.32 19.76
C ARG A 118 -23.36 -11.05 18.56
N PRO A 119 -22.84 -10.30 17.59
CA PRO A 119 -22.39 -10.87 16.33
C PRO A 119 -21.15 -11.72 16.56
N LYS A 120 -21.13 -12.91 15.96
CA LYS A 120 -19.89 -13.67 15.80
C LYS A 120 -19.08 -13.02 14.67
N PRO A 121 -17.80 -12.68 14.89
CA PRO A 121 -16.97 -12.12 13.85
C PRO A 121 -16.79 -13.12 12.71
N GLU A 122 -17.05 -12.67 11.49
CA GLU A 122 -16.77 -13.41 10.28
C GLU A 122 -15.54 -12.81 9.60
N VAL A 123 -14.48 -13.58 9.45
CA VAL A 123 -13.25 -13.10 8.78
C VAL A 123 -13.52 -12.99 7.29
N LEU A 124 -13.46 -11.77 6.75
CA LEU A 124 -13.60 -11.50 5.33
C LEU A 124 -12.26 -11.53 4.60
N TYR A 125 -11.21 -11.06 5.27
CA TYR A 125 -9.85 -10.99 4.71
C TYR A 125 -8.82 -10.98 5.85
N ALA A 126 -7.63 -11.51 5.57
CA ALA A 126 -6.51 -11.51 6.51
C ALA A 126 -5.19 -11.40 5.73
N SER A 127 -4.25 -10.61 6.25
CA SER A 127 -2.93 -10.45 5.64
C SER A 127 -1.89 -10.01 6.67
N TYR A 128 -0.63 -10.39 6.44
CA TYR A 128 0.53 -9.89 7.20
C TYR A 128 0.92 -8.46 6.77
N ASP A 129 0.63 -8.12 5.51
CA ASP A 129 0.96 -6.82 4.91
C ASP A 129 -0.20 -5.82 5.01
N GLU A 130 0.08 -4.66 5.61
CA GLU A 130 -0.82 -3.51 5.70
C GLU A 130 -1.31 -3.04 4.32
N CYS A 131 -0.45 -3.02 3.30
CA CYS A 131 -0.79 -2.55 1.96
C CYS A 131 -1.86 -3.42 1.30
N HIS A 132 -1.80 -4.73 1.52
CA HIS A 132 -2.81 -5.67 1.03
C HIS A 132 -4.16 -5.47 1.73
N VAL A 133 -4.15 -5.22 3.04
CA VAL A 133 -5.38 -4.88 3.79
C VAL A 133 -5.97 -3.56 3.32
N ILE A 134 -5.13 -2.53 3.12
CA ILE A 134 -5.56 -1.25 2.55
C ILE A 134 -6.20 -1.46 1.17
N ARG A 135 -5.58 -2.25 0.28
CA ARG A 135 -6.14 -2.54 -1.05
C ARG A 135 -7.50 -3.23 -0.97
N TYR A 136 -7.64 -4.24 -0.10
CA TYR A 136 -8.93 -4.89 0.13
C TYR A 136 -9.97 -3.87 0.61
N PHE A 137 -9.59 -3.05 1.59
CA PHE A 137 -10.47 -2.07 2.20
C PHE A 137 -10.91 -0.97 1.22
N VAL A 138 -10.00 -0.46 0.38
CA VAL A 138 -10.30 0.46 -0.71
C VAL A 138 -11.30 -0.15 -1.68
N ASN A 139 -11.06 -1.37 -2.15
CA ASN A 139 -11.99 -2.05 -3.07
C ASN A 139 -13.38 -2.23 -2.45
N TRP A 140 -13.44 -2.51 -1.15
CA TRP A 140 -14.71 -2.60 -0.44
C TRP A 140 -15.42 -1.24 -0.36
N LEU A 141 -14.67 -0.17 -0.08
CA LEU A 141 -15.17 1.20 0.06
C LEU A 141 -15.68 1.75 -1.28
N MET A 142 -14.92 1.55 -2.36
CA MET A 142 -15.24 2.03 -3.71
C MET A 142 -16.62 1.60 -4.19
N ARG A 143 -17.08 0.40 -3.80
CA ARG A 143 -18.42 -0.12 -4.13
C ARG A 143 -19.56 0.59 -3.41
N ARG A 144 -19.25 1.45 -2.44
CA ARG A 144 -20.21 2.10 -1.55
C ARG A 144 -20.12 3.61 -1.59
N ILE A 145 -19.16 4.19 -2.29
CA ILE A 145 -19.08 5.64 -2.42
C ILE A 145 -20.34 6.14 -3.12
N ASP A 146 -20.98 7.13 -2.50
CA ASP A 146 -22.01 7.93 -3.14
C ASP A 146 -21.30 8.96 -4.03
N TRP A 147 -21.22 8.65 -5.32
CA TRP A 147 -20.58 9.49 -6.33
C TRP A 147 -21.38 10.75 -6.67
N ASP A 148 -22.68 10.77 -6.37
CA ASP A 148 -23.51 11.95 -6.57
C ASP A 148 -23.11 13.04 -5.58
N LYS A 149 -22.85 12.67 -4.31
CA LYS A 149 -22.41 13.60 -3.26
C LYS A 149 -20.89 13.78 -3.18
N THR A 150 -20.11 12.73 -3.43
CA THR A 150 -18.65 12.80 -3.32
C THR A 150 -18.06 13.51 -4.55
N LYS A 151 -17.62 14.75 -4.35
CA LYS A 151 -16.98 15.54 -5.42
C LYS A 151 -15.46 15.42 -5.34
N ILE A 152 -14.88 14.58 -6.21
CA ILE A 152 -13.43 14.28 -6.24
C ILE A 152 -12.58 15.56 -6.29
N HIS A 153 -12.94 16.52 -7.14
CA HIS A 153 -12.21 17.79 -7.28
C HIS A 153 -12.23 18.66 -6.02
N ASN A 154 -13.15 18.40 -5.08
CA ASN A 154 -13.24 19.12 -3.82
C ASN A 154 -12.43 18.44 -2.70
N LEU A 155 -11.93 17.22 -2.92
CA LEU A 155 -11.12 16.50 -1.95
C LEU A 155 -9.72 17.13 -1.88
N GLU A 156 -9.29 17.53 -0.70
CA GLU A 156 -7.99 18.17 -0.49
C GLU A 156 -6.84 17.24 -0.86
N LEU A 157 -6.94 15.96 -0.50
CA LEU A 157 -5.94 14.96 -0.86
C LEU A 157 -5.81 14.79 -2.37
N TYR A 158 -6.93 14.87 -3.10
CA TYR A 158 -6.90 14.77 -4.56
C TYR A 158 -6.22 15.98 -5.19
N LYS A 159 -6.47 17.19 -4.68
CA LYS A 159 -5.77 18.41 -5.15
C LYS A 159 -4.25 18.29 -4.94
N LYS A 160 -3.82 17.84 -3.76
CA LYS A 160 -2.41 17.60 -3.45
C LYS A 160 -1.79 16.55 -4.38
N PHE A 161 -2.52 15.48 -4.65
CA PHE A 161 -2.09 14.43 -5.57
C PHE A 161 -1.86 14.98 -6.99
N VAL A 162 -2.83 15.72 -7.54
CA VAL A 162 -2.69 16.32 -8.88
C VAL A 162 -1.54 17.33 -8.94
N GLU A 163 -1.34 18.13 -7.88
CA GLU A 163 -0.22 19.06 -7.81
C GLU A 163 1.13 18.33 -7.81
N GLN A 164 1.22 17.22 -7.09
CA GLN A 164 2.43 16.39 -7.04
C GLN A 164 2.72 15.76 -8.41
N GLU A 165 1.74 15.13 -9.07
CA GLU A 165 1.94 14.56 -10.41
C GLU A 165 2.37 15.62 -11.42
N ARG A 166 1.82 16.83 -11.32
CA ARG A 166 2.22 17.95 -12.18
C ARG A 166 3.68 18.36 -11.96
N LYS A 167 4.15 18.44 -10.72
CA LYS A 167 5.55 18.73 -10.40
C LYS A 167 6.49 17.65 -10.92
N GLU A 168 6.15 16.38 -10.72
CA GLU A 168 6.93 15.25 -11.21
C GLU A 168 7.06 15.26 -12.74
N LEU A 169 5.99 15.66 -13.44
CA LEU A 169 6.01 15.84 -14.90
C LEU A 169 6.87 17.02 -15.34
N GLU A 170 6.74 18.18 -14.68
CA GLU A 170 7.55 19.38 -14.97
C GLU A 170 9.06 19.10 -14.75
N GLU A 171 9.42 18.36 -13.69
CA GLU A 171 10.80 17.93 -13.42
C GLU A 171 11.33 16.91 -14.43
N ALA A 172 10.47 16.04 -14.98
CA ALA A 172 10.87 15.13 -16.05
C ALA A 172 11.17 15.90 -17.35
N ILE A 173 10.31 16.86 -17.72
CA ILE A 173 10.52 17.72 -18.91
C ILE A 173 11.79 18.56 -18.77
N ALA A 174 12.04 19.14 -17.59
CA ALA A 174 13.23 19.93 -17.34
C ALA A 174 14.51 19.11 -17.50
N ARG A 175 14.54 17.87 -16.98
CA ARG A 175 15.68 16.95 -17.17
C ARG A 175 15.91 16.61 -18.63
N ASP A 176 14.86 16.28 -19.38
CA ASP A 176 14.95 15.99 -20.81
C ASP A 176 15.46 17.21 -21.61
N GLU A 177 15.07 18.43 -21.23
CA GLU A 177 15.55 19.66 -21.86
C GLU A 177 17.02 19.96 -21.52
N GLU A 178 17.46 19.69 -20.29
CA GLU A 178 18.86 19.84 -19.88
C GLU A 178 19.76 18.86 -20.63
N GLU A 179 19.36 17.59 -20.73
CA GLU A 179 20.08 16.59 -21.52
C GLU A 179 20.23 17.01 -22.99
N ARG A 180 19.13 17.50 -23.61
CA ARG A 180 19.19 18.02 -24.99
C ARG A 180 20.11 19.23 -25.14
N LYS A 181 20.07 20.17 -24.19
CA LYS A 181 20.96 21.35 -24.20
C LYS A 181 22.42 20.96 -24.01
N GLU A 182 22.72 19.97 -23.16
CA GLU A 182 24.07 19.44 -22.99
C GLU A 182 24.56 18.75 -24.26
N GLU A 183 23.72 17.95 -24.91
CA GLU A 183 24.04 17.33 -26.21
C GLU A 183 24.30 18.37 -27.29
N GLU A 184 23.45 19.41 -27.40
CA GLU A 184 23.62 20.51 -28.34
C GLU A 184 24.90 21.31 -28.05
N LEU A 185 25.21 21.57 -26.78
CA LEU A 185 26.43 22.25 -26.35
C LEU A 185 27.66 21.41 -26.68
N GLN A 186 27.65 20.10 -26.39
CA GLN A 186 28.74 19.19 -26.73
C GLN A 186 28.95 19.10 -28.25
N GLN A 187 27.88 19.01 -29.03
CA GLN A 187 27.96 19.02 -30.49
C GLN A 187 28.53 20.34 -31.00
N THR A 188 28.14 21.47 -30.42
CA THR A 188 28.63 22.80 -30.79
C THR A 188 30.11 22.98 -30.42
N LEU A 189 30.51 22.61 -29.21
CA LEU A 189 31.91 22.59 -28.77
C LEU A 189 32.75 21.70 -29.68
N HIS A 190 32.30 20.48 -29.96
CA HIS A 190 33.01 19.56 -30.83
C HIS A 190 33.13 20.08 -32.27
N LYS A 191 32.12 20.79 -32.81
CA LYS A 191 32.20 21.47 -34.11
C LYS A 191 33.20 22.64 -34.09
N HIS A 192 33.22 23.46 -33.04
CA HIS A 192 34.10 24.61 -32.93
C HIS A 192 35.57 24.24 -32.66
N PHE A 193 35.84 23.20 -31.87
CA PHE A 193 37.21 22.82 -31.47
C PHE A 193 37.87 21.78 -32.39
N LYS A 194 37.13 21.08 -33.27
CA LYS A 194 37.76 20.22 -34.31
C LYS A 194 38.34 21.00 -35.51
N GLY A 195 37.99 22.27 -35.67
CA GLY A 195 38.48 23.13 -36.76
C GLY A 195 39.68 24.01 -36.43
N SER A 196 39.99 24.25 -35.15
CA SER A 196 41.05 25.16 -34.73
C SER A 196 42.42 24.47 -34.59
N LYS A 197 42.89 23.85 -35.67
CA LYS A 197 44.34 23.77 -35.93
C LYS A 197 44.84 25.16 -36.34
N HIS A 198 44.74 26.14 -35.44
CA HIS A 198 45.51 27.37 -35.58
C HIS A 198 46.98 27.00 -35.35
N LYS A 199 47.71 26.78 -36.44
CA LYS A 199 49.16 26.87 -36.44
C LYS A 199 49.50 28.27 -35.94
N ILE A 200 49.94 28.38 -34.69
CA ILE A 200 50.60 29.59 -34.19
C ILE A 200 51.82 29.78 -35.12
N PRO A 201 51.92 30.88 -35.88
CA PRO A 201 53.07 31.10 -36.73
C PRO A 201 54.26 31.42 -35.83
N ALA A 202 55.14 30.43 -35.63
CA ALA A 202 56.42 30.59 -34.98
C ALA A 202 57.39 31.30 -35.92
N SER A 203 57.20 32.60 -36.15
CA SER A 203 58.25 33.46 -36.74
C SER A 203 57.95 34.96 -36.58
N ARG A 204 57.94 35.43 -35.34
CA ARG A 204 58.42 36.78 -34.97
C ARG A 204 59.11 36.71 -33.61
N LEU A 205 60.28 36.10 -33.58
CA LEU A 205 61.33 36.43 -32.62
C LEU A 205 62.49 36.96 -33.46
N THR A 206 62.48 38.27 -33.58
CA THR A 206 63.49 39.12 -34.20
C THR A 206 64.78 39.14 -33.39
N ARG A 207 65.89 39.26 -34.15
CA ARG A 207 67.27 39.66 -33.81
C ARG A 207 68.19 38.60 -33.25
#